data_AF-A0A804N5M0-F1
#
_entry.id   AF-A0A804N5M0-F1
#
_cell.length_a   1.000
_cell.length_b   1.000
_cell.length_c   1.000
_cell.angle_alpha   90.00
_cell.angle_beta   90.00
_cell.angle_gamma   90.00
#
_symmetry.space_group_name_H-M   'P 1'
#
loop_
_entity.id
_entity.type
_entity.pdbx_description
1 polymer ?
#
loop_
_entity_poly.entity_id
_entity_poly.type
_entity_poly.pdbx_seq_one_letter_code
_entity_poly.pdbx_strand_id
1 'polypeptide(L)'
;MVEPFLREYLQVPAAAAVAAREMKTAWGFYTGLMEGGGEDCEATMALMTKRTSAGEGAGDVVGFSAARSVAFLSSSPLASTCKEVYVVCPEEKSKWRRLARRDYPTPLVFHDGRLAFLPTPLNTVAMFTWLPLGAALAILRLAVALALPYKVATALLAATGQSWRLRGSLPPPGNSGGSGQLYACNHRTLIDPVYVSIALDRPVRAVSYSLSRVSDLISPIGATVRLARDRARDGAAMARLLARGDSVVVCPEGTTCREPYLLRFSPLFAELGGAGGVVPVALAAEASMFYGTTASGWKAADPFYFLCNPRVCYTVQFLKRVDTADVAGDGKKKKAAASSVDVANRVQRLIADALGYECTMLTRKDKYLMLVGNDGAVAAPRCRQRQVTN
;
A
#
# COMPACT_ATOMS: atom_id res chain seq x y z
N MET A 1 17.94 -10.79 -5.29
CA MET A 1 17.38 -9.53 -4.71
C MET A 1 17.97 -8.26 -5.31
N VAL A 2 19.30 -8.19 -5.51
CA VAL A 2 19.99 -6.96 -5.97
C VAL A 2 19.66 -6.61 -7.43
N GLU A 3 19.69 -7.59 -8.34
CA GLU A 3 19.47 -7.37 -9.78
C GLU A 3 18.07 -6.78 -10.12
N PRO A 4 16.93 -7.29 -9.59
CA PRO A 4 15.63 -6.64 -9.81
C PRO A 4 15.59 -5.21 -9.29
N PHE A 5 16.17 -4.95 -8.11
CA PHE A 5 16.21 -3.60 -7.53
C PHE A 5 16.99 -2.61 -8.42
N LEU A 6 18.15 -3.03 -8.92
CA LEU A 6 18.99 -2.22 -9.81
C LEU A 6 18.25 -1.87 -11.11
N ARG A 7 17.58 -2.85 -11.71
CA ARG A 7 16.83 -2.66 -12.96
C ARG A 7 15.60 -1.79 -12.77
N GLU A 8 14.80 -2.08 -11.75
CA GLU A 8 13.51 -1.41 -11.54
C GLU A 8 13.67 0.00 -10.97
N TYR A 9 14.62 0.23 -10.05
CA TYR A 9 14.70 1.48 -9.30
C TYR A 9 15.93 2.33 -9.60
N LEU A 10 17.01 1.73 -10.10
CA LEU A 10 18.27 2.43 -10.38
C LEU A 10 18.58 2.56 -11.88
N GLN A 11 17.63 2.18 -12.75
CA GLN A 11 17.72 2.32 -14.21
C GLN A 11 18.94 1.61 -14.82
N VAL A 12 19.42 0.55 -14.16
CA VAL A 12 20.52 -0.26 -14.69
C VAL A 12 19.99 -1.03 -15.92
N PRO A 13 20.66 -0.96 -17.09
CA PRO A 13 20.20 -1.62 -18.31
C PRO A 13 20.01 -3.13 -18.13
N ALA A 14 19.02 -3.71 -18.81
CA ALA A 14 18.77 -5.15 -18.75
C ALA A 14 19.98 -5.99 -19.23
N ALA A 15 20.76 -5.44 -20.16
CA ALA A 15 21.97 -6.05 -20.69
C ALA A 15 23.16 -6.05 -19.71
N ALA A 16 23.10 -5.27 -18.62
CA ALA A 16 24.13 -5.31 -17.59
C ALA A 16 23.92 -6.56 -16.71
N ALA A 17 24.96 -7.39 -16.63
CA ALA A 17 24.99 -8.54 -15.74
C ALA A 17 25.44 -8.10 -14.34
N VAL A 18 24.78 -8.61 -13.30
CA VAL A 18 25.07 -8.28 -11.90
C VAL A 18 25.61 -9.53 -11.21
N ALA A 19 26.82 -9.43 -10.67
CA ALA A 19 27.41 -10.47 -9.84
C ALA A 19 27.26 -10.08 -8.37
N ALA A 20 26.49 -10.85 -7.60
CA ALA A 20 26.33 -10.64 -6.16
C ALA A 20 26.26 -11.98 -5.44
N ARG A 21 26.59 -11.99 -4.15
CA ARG A 21 26.39 -13.18 -3.32
C ARG A 21 24.90 -13.49 -3.18
N GLU A 22 24.56 -14.76 -3.26
CA GLU A 22 23.20 -15.24 -3.05
C GLU A 22 22.88 -15.42 -1.57
N MET A 23 21.58 -15.35 -1.26
CA MET A 23 21.05 -15.51 0.08
C MET A 23 20.42 -16.89 0.21
N LYS A 24 20.79 -17.62 1.26
CA LYS A 24 20.27 -18.96 1.53
C LYS A 24 18.75 -18.93 1.57
N THR A 25 18.14 -19.86 0.84
CA THR A 25 16.71 -20.10 0.86
C THR A 25 16.37 -21.34 1.66
N ALA A 26 15.28 -21.30 2.41
CA ALA A 26 14.72 -22.44 3.13
C ALA A 26 13.20 -22.41 2.96
N TRP A 27 12.61 -23.51 2.47
CA TRP A 27 11.16 -23.63 2.20
C TRP A 27 10.58 -22.50 1.34
N GLY A 28 11.36 -22.00 0.38
CA GLY A 28 10.96 -20.89 -0.49
C GLY A 28 11.07 -19.50 0.16
N PHE A 29 11.63 -19.38 1.37
CA PHE A 29 11.88 -18.12 2.04
C PHE A 29 13.37 -17.81 2.13
N TYR A 30 13.73 -16.54 1.94
CA TYR A 30 15.08 -16.06 2.20
C TYR A 30 15.35 -16.02 3.71
N THR A 31 16.46 -16.62 4.14
CA THR A 31 16.81 -16.75 5.57
C THR A 31 17.49 -15.51 6.16
N GLY A 32 17.93 -14.57 5.31
CA GLY A 32 18.78 -13.44 5.73
C GLY A 32 20.27 -13.79 5.84
N LEU A 33 20.63 -15.07 5.71
CA LEU A 33 22.02 -15.54 5.74
C LEU A 33 22.54 -15.70 4.31
N MET A 34 23.74 -15.19 4.04
CA MET A 34 24.37 -15.36 2.72
C MET A 34 24.88 -16.80 2.54
N GLU A 35 24.90 -17.28 1.31
CA GLU A 35 25.51 -18.57 0.95
C GLU A 35 27.02 -18.56 1.21
N GLY A 36 27.57 -19.73 1.54
CA GLY A 36 29.01 -19.92 1.81
C GLY A 36 29.81 -19.89 0.51
N GLY A 37 31.01 -19.31 0.52
CA GLY A 37 31.76 -18.98 -0.70
C GLY A 37 32.44 -20.14 -1.45
N GLY A 38 32.01 -21.39 -1.29
CA GLY A 38 32.68 -22.57 -1.85
C GLY A 38 32.05 -23.10 -3.13
N GLU A 39 30.88 -23.71 -3.04
CA GLU A 39 30.29 -24.51 -4.13
C GLU A 39 29.41 -23.67 -5.10
N ASP A 40 28.72 -22.64 -4.61
CA ASP A 40 27.77 -21.84 -5.40
C ASP A 40 28.45 -20.81 -6.34
N CYS A 41 29.74 -20.53 -6.12
CA CYS A 41 30.51 -19.66 -7.01
C CYS A 41 30.69 -20.27 -8.41
N GLU A 42 30.88 -21.59 -8.52
CA GLU A 42 31.08 -22.26 -9.81
C GLU A 42 29.81 -22.28 -10.65
N ALA A 43 28.65 -22.55 -10.03
CA ALA A 43 27.36 -22.54 -10.71
C ALA A 43 26.97 -21.12 -11.20
N THR A 44 27.23 -20.10 -10.38
CA THR A 44 27.03 -18.69 -10.75
C THR A 44 27.95 -18.29 -11.91
N MET A 45 29.20 -18.76 -11.91
CA MET A 45 30.17 -18.56 -12.99
C MET A 45 29.76 -19.24 -14.29
N ALA A 46 29.28 -20.47 -14.25
CA ALA A 46 28.82 -21.18 -15.45
C ALA A 46 27.62 -20.45 -16.09
N LEU A 47 26.70 -19.92 -15.26
CA LEU A 47 25.56 -19.15 -15.72
C LEU A 47 25.98 -17.80 -16.35
N MET A 48 26.92 -17.09 -15.71
CA MET A 48 27.52 -15.85 -16.21
C MET A 48 28.25 -16.07 -17.55
N THR A 49 29.11 -17.08 -17.60
CA THR A 49 29.90 -17.43 -18.80
C THR A 49 28.98 -17.76 -19.97
N LYS A 50 27.90 -18.50 -19.71
CA LYS A 50 26.87 -18.84 -20.71
C LYS A 50 26.13 -17.61 -21.23
N ARG A 51 25.80 -16.65 -20.36
CA ARG A 51 25.15 -15.38 -20.75
C ARG A 51 26.08 -14.52 -21.59
N THR A 52 27.36 -14.41 -21.20
CA THR A 52 28.37 -13.67 -21.97
C THR A 52 28.71 -14.32 -23.31
N SER A 53 28.73 -15.67 -23.39
CA SER A 53 29.05 -16.40 -24.62
C SER A 53 27.89 -16.48 -25.62
N ALA A 54 26.64 -16.29 -25.17
CA ALA A 54 25.45 -16.36 -26.01
C ALA A 54 25.19 -15.08 -26.84
N GLY A 55 26.09 -14.09 -26.79
CA GLY A 55 25.92 -12.83 -27.51
C GLY A 55 24.79 -11.93 -26.98
N GLU A 56 24.14 -12.32 -25.88
CA GLU A 56 23.18 -11.51 -25.13
C GLU A 56 23.93 -10.50 -24.26
N GLY A 57 24.60 -9.56 -24.92
CA GLY A 57 25.36 -8.48 -24.29
C GLY A 57 26.77 -8.89 -23.88
N ALA A 58 27.76 -8.47 -24.67
CA ALA A 58 29.13 -8.25 -24.19
C ALA A 58 29.17 -7.04 -23.22
N GLY A 59 28.25 -7.03 -22.24
CA GLY A 59 28.00 -5.94 -21.33
C GLY A 59 28.87 -6.08 -20.08
N ASP A 60 29.43 -4.96 -19.66
CA ASP A 60 30.19 -4.79 -18.44
C ASP A 60 29.52 -5.49 -17.24
N VAL A 61 30.11 -6.58 -16.76
CA VAL A 61 29.63 -7.28 -15.54
C VAL A 61 30.01 -6.42 -14.33
N VAL A 62 29.03 -6.10 -13.47
CA VAL A 62 29.25 -5.33 -12.25
C VAL A 62 29.10 -6.21 -11.02
N GLY A 63 30.16 -6.31 -10.23
CA GLY A 63 30.22 -7.10 -9.02
C GLY A 63 29.90 -6.31 -7.74
N PHE A 64 29.19 -6.93 -6.80
CA PHE A 64 28.91 -6.39 -5.47
C PHE A 64 29.40 -7.35 -4.38
N SER A 65 30.24 -6.85 -3.46
CA SER A 65 30.77 -7.63 -2.34
C SER A 65 30.79 -6.83 -1.03
N ALA A 66 30.87 -7.52 0.11
CA ALA A 66 31.07 -6.91 1.42
C ALA A 66 32.53 -7.09 1.86
N ALA A 67 33.14 -6.07 2.48
CA ALA A 67 34.58 -6.06 2.75
C ALA A 67 35.10 -7.17 3.67
N ARG A 68 34.26 -7.73 4.55
CA ARG A 68 34.62 -8.92 5.35
C ARG A 68 34.73 -10.21 4.51
N SER A 69 34.41 -10.12 3.23
CA SER A 69 34.45 -11.19 2.24
C SER A 69 35.55 -10.90 1.22
N VAL A 70 36.74 -10.47 1.65
CA VAL A 70 37.92 -10.35 0.78
C VAL A 70 38.24 -11.67 0.08
N ALA A 71 37.88 -12.81 0.68
CA ALA A 71 37.88 -14.12 0.03
C ALA A 71 37.05 -14.14 -1.28
N PHE A 72 35.94 -13.40 -1.38
CA PHE A 72 35.20 -13.29 -2.65
C PHE A 72 36.05 -12.58 -3.73
N LEU A 73 36.88 -11.60 -3.37
CA LEU A 73 37.72 -10.89 -4.35
C LEU A 73 39.00 -11.68 -4.68
N SER A 74 39.55 -12.41 -3.70
CA SER A 74 40.82 -13.12 -3.83
C SER A 74 40.69 -14.59 -4.24
N SER A 75 39.52 -15.22 -4.03
CA SER A 75 39.28 -16.64 -4.30
C SER A 75 38.03 -16.94 -5.13
N SER A 76 37.25 -15.92 -5.55
CA SER A 76 36.15 -16.14 -6.50
C SER A 76 36.58 -15.79 -7.93
N PRO A 77 36.44 -16.73 -8.89
CA PRO A 77 36.56 -16.44 -10.32
C PRO A 77 35.59 -15.37 -10.82
N LEU A 78 34.54 -15.02 -10.05
CA LEU A 78 33.59 -13.95 -10.35
C LEU A 78 34.23 -12.57 -10.41
N ALA A 79 35.27 -12.32 -9.60
CA ALA A 79 35.95 -11.02 -9.63
C ALA A 79 36.69 -10.80 -10.96
N SER A 80 37.26 -11.87 -11.56
CA SER A 80 37.99 -11.77 -12.84
C SER A 80 37.11 -11.50 -14.06
N THR A 81 35.81 -11.77 -13.97
CA THR A 81 34.84 -11.49 -15.06
C THR A 81 34.12 -10.16 -14.90
N CYS A 82 34.21 -9.53 -13.72
CA CYS A 82 33.64 -8.22 -13.46
C CYS A 82 34.53 -7.10 -14.03
N LYS A 83 33.94 -6.17 -14.77
CA LYS A 83 34.63 -4.93 -15.17
C LYS A 83 34.83 -4.00 -13.99
N GLU A 84 33.83 -3.91 -13.13
CA GLU A 84 33.86 -3.11 -11.91
C GLU A 84 33.37 -3.93 -10.72
N VAL A 85 34.01 -3.77 -9.57
CA VAL A 85 33.58 -4.43 -8.34
C VAL A 85 33.40 -3.39 -7.24
N TYR A 86 32.16 -3.25 -6.78
CA TYR A 86 31.78 -2.40 -5.67
C TYR A 86 31.87 -3.18 -4.36
N VAL A 87 32.81 -2.79 -3.51
CA VAL A 87 33.05 -3.42 -2.21
C VAL A 87 32.53 -2.50 -1.13
N VAL A 88 31.59 -2.98 -0.32
CA VAL A 88 31.02 -2.21 0.78
C VAL A 88 31.82 -2.47 2.05
N CYS A 89 32.62 -1.51 2.48
CA CYS A 89 33.34 -1.54 3.76
C CYS A 89 32.47 -1.05 4.93
N PRO A 90 32.65 -1.57 6.16
CA PRO A 90 31.95 -1.07 7.35
C PRO A 90 32.10 0.45 7.54
N GLU A 91 33.28 0.99 7.26
CA GLU A 91 33.60 2.41 7.38
C GLU A 91 32.80 3.24 6.39
N GLU A 92 32.70 2.81 5.13
CA GLU A 92 31.87 3.46 4.12
C GLU A 92 30.39 3.34 4.45
N LYS A 93 29.95 2.15 4.86
CA LYS A 93 28.57 1.89 5.28
C LYS A 93 28.15 2.77 6.46
N SER A 94 29.06 3.10 7.36
CA SER A 94 28.80 4.02 8.48
C SER A 94 28.55 5.47 8.02
N LYS A 95 29.15 5.86 6.89
CA LYS A 95 28.99 7.18 6.27
C LYS A 95 27.74 7.25 5.39
N TRP A 96 27.22 6.12 4.93
CA TRP A 96 26.03 6.09 4.09
C TRP A 96 24.85 6.77 4.78
N ARG A 97 24.13 7.56 3.99
CA ARG A 97 22.87 8.16 4.38
C ARG A 97 21.79 7.56 3.48
N ARG A 98 20.57 7.48 4.01
CA ARG A 98 19.42 7.13 3.17
C ARG A 98 19.31 8.20 2.08
N LEU A 99 19.34 7.75 0.82
CA LEU A 99 19.12 8.61 -0.33
C LEU A 99 17.76 9.31 -0.14
N ALA A 100 17.71 10.63 -0.36
CA ALA A 100 16.43 11.33 -0.26
C ALA A 100 15.56 10.93 -1.44
N ARG A 101 14.24 10.84 -1.23
CA ARG A 101 13.28 10.38 -2.27
C ARG A 101 13.35 11.20 -3.56
N ARG A 102 13.61 12.50 -3.44
CA ARG A 102 13.78 13.41 -4.58
C ARG A 102 14.96 13.06 -5.49
N ASP A 103 15.93 12.30 -4.97
CA ASP A 103 17.13 11.89 -5.67
C ASP A 103 17.01 10.45 -6.21
N TYR A 104 15.82 9.83 -6.11
CA TYR A 104 15.60 8.48 -6.64
C TYR A 104 15.52 8.54 -8.17
N PRO A 105 16.28 7.71 -8.92
CA PRO A 105 16.18 7.65 -10.37
C PRO A 105 14.77 7.28 -10.83
N THR A 106 14.18 6.27 -10.20
CA THR A 106 12.77 5.89 -10.40
C THR A 106 11.98 6.08 -9.10
N PRO A 107 10.81 6.74 -9.14
CA PRO A 107 9.95 6.88 -7.97
C PRO A 107 9.54 5.53 -7.37
N LEU A 108 9.82 5.34 -6.07
CA LEU A 108 9.35 4.18 -5.31
C LEU A 108 7.87 4.37 -4.96
N VAL A 109 6.98 4.08 -5.90
CA VAL A 109 5.52 4.16 -5.70
C VAL A 109 4.97 2.86 -5.10
N PHE A 110 5.40 1.72 -5.62
CA PHE A 110 4.90 0.41 -5.22
C PHE A 110 6.00 -0.44 -4.60
N HIS A 111 5.75 -0.93 -3.40
CA HIS A 111 6.48 -2.04 -2.82
C HIS A 111 5.54 -2.87 -1.95
N ASP A 112 5.95 -4.11 -1.69
CA ASP A 112 5.21 -5.03 -0.85
C ASP A 112 6.07 -5.53 0.32
N GLY A 113 5.39 -6.01 1.35
CA GLY A 113 6.01 -6.48 2.59
C GLY A 113 5.33 -5.88 3.82
N ARG A 114 5.53 -6.55 4.96
CA ARG A 114 4.90 -6.14 6.23
C ARG A 114 5.81 -5.33 7.13
N LEU A 115 7.11 -5.26 6.87
CA LEU A 115 8.05 -4.56 7.75
C LEU A 115 8.08 -3.06 7.43
N ALA A 116 7.84 -2.23 8.45
CA ALA A 116 7.94 -0.76 8.35
C ALA A 116 9.32 -0.22 8.78
N PHE A 117 10.27 -1.10 9.03
CA PHE A 117 11.62 -0.78 9.48
C PHE A 117 12.66 -1.60 8.72
N LEU A 118 13.92 -1.15 8.75
CA LEU A 118 15.05 -1.88 8.18
C LEU A 118 15.40 -3.07 9.10
N PRO A 119 15.36 -4.34 8.62
CA PRO A 119 15.59 -5.53 9.44
C PRO A 119 17.09 -5.74 9.76
N THR A 120 17.66 -4.90 10.61
CA THR A 120 18.97 -5.16 11.23
C THR A 120 18.86 -6.31 12.22
N PRO A 121 19.95 -7.02 12.57
CA PRO A 121 19.88 -8.13 13.54
C PRO A 121 19.18 -7.74 14.85
N LEU A 122 19.50 -6.55 15.39
CA LEU A 122 18.87 -6.04 16.61
C LEU A 122 17.37 -5.76 16.41
N ASN A 123 16.99 -5.10 15.32
CA ASN A 123 15.59 -4.80 15.05
C ASN A 123 14.78 -6.09 14.80
N THR A 124 15.40 -7.09 14.17
CA THR A 124 14.79 -8.40 13.92
C THR A 124 14.55 -9.14 15.23
N VAL A 125 15.52 -9.17 16.15
CA VAL A 125 15.33 -9.73 17.51
C VAL A 125 14.21 -8.98 18.23
N ALA A 126 14.24 -7.64 18.24
CA ALA A 126 13.20 -6.84 18.88
C ALA A 126 11.80 -7.12 18.32
N MET A 127 11.68 -7.29 16.99
CA MET A 127 10.44 -7.67 16.34
C MET A 127 9.97 -9.06 16.79
N PHE A 128 10.83 -10.08 16.79
CA PHE A 128 10.45 -11.43 17.20
C PHE A 128 10.07 -11.51 18.67
N THR A 129 10.76 -10.78 19.55
CA THR A 129 10.38 -10.65 20.96
C THR A 129 9.05 -9.92 21.13
N TRP A 130 8.77 -8.92 20.29
CA TRP A 130 7.52 -8.17 20.35
C TRP A 130 6.31 -8.94 19.80
N LEU A 131 6.48 -9.76 18.76
CA LEU A 131 5.38 -10.45 18.07
C LEU A 131 4.33 -11.12 18.99
N PRO A 132 4.69 -11.92 20.01
CA PRO A 132 3.68 -12.51 20.91
C PRO A 132 2.91 -11.45 21.72
N LEU A 133 3.61 -10.42 22.22
CA LEU A 133 2.97 -9.31 22.93
C LEU A 133 2.09 -8.47 22.01
N GLY A 134 2.57 -8.19 20.80
CA GLY A 134 1.85 -7.47 19.76
C GLY A 134 0.58 -8.18 19.32
N ALA A 135 0.61 -9.52 19.19
CA ALA A 135 -0.57 -10.31 18.86
C ALA A 135 -1.65 -10.23 19.95
N ALA A 136 -1.27 -10.37 21.22
CA ALA A 136 -2.19 -10.19 22.34
C ALA A 136 -2.75 -8.75 22.38
N LEU A 137 -1.89 -7.75 22.16
CA LEU A 137 -2.27 -6.35 22.11
C LEU A 137 -3.24 -6.06 20.95
N ALA A 138 -3.05 -6.68 19.79
CA ALA A 138 -3.96 -6.52 18.65
C ALA A 138 -5.37 -7.04 18.96
N ILE A 139 -5.48 -8.18 19.65
CA ILE A 139 -6.77 -8.73 20.09
C ILE A 139 -7.44 -7.77 21.08
N LEU A 140 -6.69 -7.27 22.07
CA LEU A 140 -7.21 -6.30 23.04
C LEU A 140 -7.70 -5.03 22.36
N ARG A 141 -6.90 -4.44 21.47
CA ARG A 141 -7.26 -3.22 20.72
C ARG A 141 -8.49 -3.43 19.85
N LEU A 142 -8.60 -4.59 19.20
CA LEU A 142 -9.78 -4.94 18.43
C LEU A 142 -11.03 -5.05 19.32
N ALA A 143 -10.92 -5.74 20.46
CA ALA A 143 -12.02 -5.85 21.42
C ALA A 143 -12.48 -4.47 21.93
N VAL A 144 -11.54 -3.59 22.28
CA VAL A 144 -11.81 -2.19 22.68
C VAL A 144 -12.55 -1.43 21.57
N ALA A 145 -12.10 -1.56 20.32
CA ALA A 145 -12.71 -0.88 19.18
C ALA A 145 -14.14 -1.37 18.85
N LEU A 146 -14.43 -2.64 19.15
CA LEU A 146 -15.75 -3.25 18.90
C LEU A 146 -16.74 -3.03 20.06
N ALA A 147 -16.25 -2.99 21.30
CA ALA A 147 -17.11 -3.00 22.48
C ALA A 147 -17.45 -1.60 23.03
N LEU A 148 -16.64 -0.57 22.73
CA LEU A 148 -16.71 0.72 23.41
C LEU A 148 -17.06 1.88 22.46
N PRO A 149 -17.75 2.93 22.95
CA PRO A 149 -17.97 4.16 22.17
C PRO A 149 -16.65 4.85 21.78
N TYR A 150 -16.66 5.58 20.66
CA TYR A 150 -15.45 6.16 20.05
C TYR A 150 -14.56 6.96 21.01
N LYS A 151 -15.14 7.78 21.88
CA LYS A 151 -14.38 8.60 22.84
C LYS A 151 -13.61 7.76 23.85
N VAL A 152 -14.27 6.76 24.43
CA VAL A 152 -13.66 5.85 25.42
C VAL A 152 -12.65 4.94 24.74
N ALA A 153 -13.01 4.36 23.60
CA ALA A 153 -12.11 3.53 22.80
C ALA A 153 -10.85 4.32 22.41
N THR A 154 -11.00 5.57 21.95
CA THR A 154 -9.85 6.43 21.58
C THR A 154 -8.87 6.61 22.74
N ALA A 155 -9.36 6.89 23.95
CA ALA A 155 -8.51 7.09 25.11
C ALA A 155 -7.73 5.80 25.48
N LEU A 156 -8.41 4.66 25.52
CA LEU A 156 -7.79 3.36 25.83
C LEU A 156 -6.80 2.92 24.74
N LEU A 157 -7.18 3.07 23.47
CA LEU A 157 -6.29 2.77 22.34
C LEU A 157 -5.04 3.67 22.38
N ALA A 158 -5.19 4.96 22.68
CA ALA A 158 -4.07 5.88 22.83
C ALA A 158 -3.12 5.46 23.97
N ALA A 159 -3.65 5.03 25.12
CA ALA A 159 -2.86 4.52 26.23
C ALA A 159 -2.01 3.29 25.86
N THR A 160 -2.49 2.47 24.92
CA THR A 160 -1.72 1.33 24.41
C THR A 160 -0.76 1.68 23.28
N GLY A 161 -0.72 2.92 22.78
CA GLY A 161 0.15 3.33 21.66
C GLY A 161 -0.54 3.49 20.30
N GLN A 162 -1.87 3.36 20.22
CA GLN A 162 -2.66 3.63 19.01
C GLN A 162 -3.33 5.00 19.11
N SER A 163 -2.69 6.01 18.52
CA SER A 163 -3.15 7.40 18.57
C SER A 163 -3.72 7.87 17.23
N TRP A 164 -4.46 8.97 17.25
CA TRP A 164 -4.83 9.69 16.04
C TRP A 164 -4.91 11.20 16.29
N ARG A 165 -4.92 11.97 15.20
CA ARG A 165 -4.92 13.43 15.21
C ARG A 165 -5.89 13.95 14.16
N LEU A 166 -6.68 14.95 14.55
CA LEU A 166 -7.45 15.76 13.62
C LEU A 166 -6.59 16.96 13.21
N ARG A 167 -6.38 17.16 11.91
CA ARG A 167 -5.83 18.40 11.35
C ARG A 167 -6.97 19.24 10.78
N GLY A 168 -6.96 20.53 11.11
CA GLY A 168 -8.03 21.45 10.70
C GLY A 168 -9.31 21.24 11.51
N SER A 169 -10.44 21.66 10.93
CA SER A 169 -11.76 21.56 11.56
C SER A 169 -12.57 20.41 10.98
N LEU A 170 -13.56 19.94 11.75
CA LEU A 170 -14.58 19.05 11.22
C LEU A 170 -15.39 19.74 10.12
N PRO A 171 -15.91 18.98 9.14
CA PRO A 171 -16.82 19.53 8.15
C PRO A 171 -18.10 19.97 8.87
N PRO A 172 -18.77 21.03 8.37
CA PRO A 172 -20.08 21.38 8.89
C PRO A 172 -21.03 20.18 8.78
N PRO A 173 -22.04 20.06 9.67
CA PRO A 173 -23.07 19.05 9.55
C PRO A 173 -23.66 19.02 8.13
N GLY A 174 -24.09 17.85 7.67
CA GLY A 174 -24.71 17.69 6.36
C GLY A 174 -25.93 18.62 6.22
N ASN A 175 -26.27 18.99 4.98
CA ASN A 175 -27.40 19.87 4.72
C ASN A 175 -28.69 19.27 5.34
N SER A 176 -29.56 20.12 5.87
CA SER A 176 -30.85 19.78 6.50
C SER A 176 -31.88 19.08 5.59
N GLY A 177 -31.52 18.75 4.35
CA GLY A 177 -32.38 18.14 3.32
C GLY A 177 -32.47 16.61 3.36
N GLY A 178 -32.08 15.95 4.45
CA GLY A 178 -32.26 14.50 4.65
C GLY A 178 -31.34 13.58 3.82
N SER A 179 -30.59 14.10 2.85
CA SER A 179 -29.63 13.33 2.06
C SER A 179 -28.30 13.14 2.80
N GLY A 180 -27.72 11.95 2.67
CA GLY A 180 -26.45 11.55 3.28
C GLY A 180 -25.25 12.31 2.73
N GLN A 181 -24.15 12.32 3.48
CA GLN A 181 -22.91 13.00 3.10
C GLN A 181 -21.92 12.03 2.45
N LEU A 182 -21.39 12.40 1.29
CA LEU A 182 -20.33 11.64 0.61
C LEU A 182 -18.93 12.18 0.99
N TYR A 183 -18.06 11.26 1.39
CA TYR A 183 -16.66 11.49 1.73
C TYR A 183 -15.76 10.69 0.79
N ALA A 184 -14.80 11.36 0.16
CA ALA A 184 -13.78 10.72 -0.68
C ALA A 184 -12.41 10.84 -0.02
N CYS A 185 -11.77 9.73 0.30
CA CYS A 185 -10.49 9.70 1.00
C CYS A 185 -9.41 8.94 0.23
N ASN A 186 -8.14 9.36 0.36
CA ASN A 186 -7.04 8.51 -0.11
C ASN A 186 -6.96 7.22 0.72
N HIS A 187 -6.26 6.21 0.19
CA HIS A 187 -6.29 4.86 0.75
C HIS A 187 -4.92 4.43 1.29
N ARG A 188 -4.70 4.47 2.60
CA ARG A 188 -3.48 4.06 3.28
C ARG A 188 -3.56 2.65 3.84
N THR A 189 -4.66 2.31 4.49
CA THR A 189 -4.87 0.99 5.09
C THR A 189 -6.34 0.57 4.98
N LEU A 190 -6.64 -0.67 5.34
CA LEU A 190 -8.03 -1.14 5.29
C LEU A 190 -8.97 -0.37 6.25
N ILE A 191 -8.44 0.19 7.33
CA ILE A 191 -9.22 0.84 8.38
C ILE A 191 -9.35 2.36 8.18
N ASP A 192 -9.04 2.87 6.98
CA ASP A 192 -9.24 4.30 6.64
C ASP A 192 -10.67 4.79 6.97
N PRO A 193 -11.75 4.09 6.56
CA PRO A 193 -13.10 4.56 6.87
C PRO A 193 -13.44 4.54 8.37
N VAL A 194 -12.77 3.67 9.15
CA VAL A 194 -12.94 3.62 10.60
C VAL A 194 -12.44 4.92 11.23
N TYR A 195 -11.28 5.42 10.79
CA TYR A 195 -10.75 6.69 11.29
C TYR A 195 -11.57 7.91 10.84
N VAL A 196 -12.20 7.86 9.66
CA VAL A 196 -13.19 8.87 9.27
C VAL A 196 -14.39 8.86 10.23
N SER A 197 -14.89 7.67 10.59
CA SER A 197 -16.00 7.53 11.55
C SER A 197 -15.64 8.03 12.95
N ILE A 198 -14.45 7.66 13.46
CA ILE A 198 -13.93 8.11 14.75
C ILE A 198 -13.82 9.63 14.77
N ALA A 199 -13.25 10.24 13.73
CA ALA A 199 -13.06 11.68 13.67
C ALA A 199 -14.39 12.44 13.62
N LEU A 200 -15.40 11.90 12.94
CA LEU A 200 -16.74 12.50 12.90
C LEU A 200 -17.61 12.20 14.14
N ASP A 201 -17.14 11.34 15.05
CA ASP A 201 -17.89 10.83 16.21
C ASP A 201 -19.29 10.28 15.84
N ARG A 202 -19.40 9.65 14.66
CA ARG A 202 -20.67 9.11 14.14
C ARG A 202 -20.43 7.95 13.17
N PRO A 203 -21.36 7.00 13.05
CA PRO A 203 -21.22 5.87 12.13
C PRO A 203 -21.18 6.34 10.66
N VAL A 204 -20.34 5.68 9.86
CA VAL A 204 -20.25 5.87 8.41
C VAL A 204 -20.37 4.51 7.70
N ARG A 205 -20.83 4.54 6.45
CA ARG A 205 -20.92 3.37 5.58
C ARG A 205 -19.73 3.36 4.63
N ALA A 206 -18.84 2.39 4.79
CA ALA A 206 -17.73 2.19 3.88
C ALA A 206 -18.17 1.43 2.62
N VAL A 207 -17.57 1.75 1.48
CA VAL A 207 -17.70 0.97 0.23
C VAL A 207 -16.34 0.47 -0.22
N SER A 208 -16.25 -0.80 -0.65
CA SER A 208 -14.98 -1.42 -1.05
C SER A 208 -15.15 -2.48 -2.14
N TYR A 209 -14.20 -2.54 -3.08
CA TYR A 209 -14.18 -3.52 -4.17
C TYR A 209 -13.64 -4.90 -3.78
N SER A 210 -12.92 -5.02 -2.67
CA SER A 210 -12.18 -6.24 -2.34
C SER A 210 -11.93 -6.34 -0.84
N LEU A 211 -12.99 -6.71 -0.10
CA LEU A 211 -12.93 -6.95 1.34
C LEU A 211 -13.06 -8.44 1.66
N SER A 212 -12.18 -8.97 2.51
CA SER A 212 -12.33 -10.34 3.01
C SER A 212 -13.54 -10.45 3.95
N ARG A 213 -14.19 -11.62 4.03
CA ARG A 213 -15.32 -11.83 4.96
C ARG A 213 -14.92 -11.62 6.42
N VAL A 214 -13.70 -12.01 6.78
CA VAL A 214 -13.13 -11.81 8.12
C VAL A 214 -13.05 -10.31 8.45
N SER A 215 -12.53 -9.49 7.54
CA SER A 215 -12.39 -8.05 7.77
C SER A 215 -13.75 -7.35 7.89
N ASP A 216 -14.75 -7.85 7.15
CA ASP A 216 -16.14 -7.36 7.18
C ASP A 216 -16.80 -7.66 8.54
N LEU A 217 -16.57 -8.86 9.07
CA LEU A 217 -17.11 -9.31 10.36
C LEU A 217 -16.53 -8.53 11.55
N ILE A 218 -15.24 -8.17 11.50
CA ILE A 218 -14.54 -7.48 12.59
C ILE A 218 -14.54 -5.95 12.43
N SER A 219 -15.39 -5.41 11.56
CA SER A 219 -15.47 -3.97 11.28
C SER A 219 -16.28 -3.24 12.37
N PRO A 220 -15.70 -2.26 13.09
CA PRO A 220 -16.41 -1.49 14.13
C PRO A 220 -17.47 -0.54 13.56
N ILE A 221 -17.41 -0.24 12.26
CA ILE A 221 -18.39 0.60 11.55
C ILE A 221 -19.48 -0.25 10.85
N GLY A 222 -19.55 -1.54 11.18
CA GLY A 222 -20.46 -2.51 10.60
C GLY A 222 -20.07 -2.96 9.19
N ALA A 223 -20.98 -3.71 8.57
CA ALA A 223 -20.75 -4.36 7.28
C ALA A 223 -20.45 -3.34 6.18
N THR A 224 -19.37 -3.56 5.43
CA THR A 224 -18.97 -2.73 4.29
C THR A 224 -19.81 -3.09 3.06
N VAL A 225 -20.25 -2.11 2.30
CA VAL A 225 -20.95 -2.38 1.03
C VAL A 225 -19.93 -2.80 -0.02
N ARG A 226 -20.08 -4.04 -0.50
CA ARG A 226 -19.19 -4.64 -1.50
C ARG A 226 -19.55 -4.10 -2.89
N LEU A 227 -18.56 -3.49 -3.54
CA LEU A 227 -18.68 -3.02 -4.91
C LEU A 227 -18.38 -4.17 -5.89
N ALA A 228 -19.20 -4.28 -6.93
CA ALA A 228 -19.19 -5.35 -7.92
C ALA A 228 -18.24 -5.07 -9.11
N ARG A 229 -17.55 -3.91 -9.13
CA ARG A 229 -16.73 -3.44 -10.27
C ARG A 229 -17.57 -3.21 -11.52
N ASP A 230 -18.84 -2.87 -11.32
CA ASP A 230 -19.78 -2.49 -12.36
C ASP A 230 -20.27 -1.09 -12.02
N ARG A 231 -19.96 -0.13 -12.89
CA ARG A 231 -20.19 1.30 -12.61
C ARG A 231 -21.64 1.60 -12.26
N ALA A 232 -22.59 0.99 -12.98
CA ALA A 232 -24.02 1.25 -12.81
C ALA A 232 -24.52 0.65 -11.48
N ARG A 233 -24.16 -0.59 -11.18
CA ARG A 233 -24.54 -1.26 -9.92
C ARG A 233 -23.91 -0.59 -8.72
N ASP A 234 -22.63 -0.23 -8.81
CA ASP A 234 -21.88 0.43 -7.74
C ASP A 234 -22.43 1.83 -7.46
N GLY A 235 -22.73 2.58 -8.53
CA GLY A 235 -23.40 3.88 -8.45
C GLY A 235 -24.76 3.79 -7.79
N ALA A 236 -25.60 2.84 -8.22
CA ALA A 236 -26.92 2.62 -7.64
C ALA A 236 -26.85 2.22 -6.15
N ALA A 237 -25.88 1.38 -5.76
CA ALA A 237 -25.70 0.99 -4.37
C ALA A 237 -25.32 2.20 -3.48
N MET A 238 -24.36 3.01 -3.92
CA MET A 238 -23.96 4.22 -3.20
C MET A 238 -25.08 5.27 -3.15
N ALA A 239 -25.80 5.48 -4.25
CA ALA A 239 -26.94 6.40 -4.31
C ALA A 239 -28.04 6.01 -3.31
N ARG A 240 -28.34 4.71 -3.17
CA ARG A 240 -29.32 4.22 -2.19
C ARG A 240 -28.93 4.50 -0.74
N LEU A 241 -27.64 4.42 -0.40
CA LEU A 241 -27.16 4.77 0.94
C LEU A 241 -27.35 6.26 1.20
N LEU A 242 -26.90 7.10 0.26
CA LEU A 242 -27.04 8.55 0.37
C LEU A 242 -28.51 8.98 0.48
N ALA A 243 -29.41 8.37 -0.32
CA ALA A 243 -30.85 8.65 -0.25
C ALA A 243 -31.50 8.26 1.09
N ARG A 244 -30.91 7.33 1.84
CA ARG A 244 -31.37 6.95 3.19
C ARG A 244 -30.84 7.87 4.29
N GLY A 245 -30.00 8.85 3.94
CA GLY A 245 -29.33 9.73 4.90
C GLY A 245 -27.98 9.21 5.41
N ASP A 246 -27.50 8.06 4.90
CA ASP A 246 -26.24 7.48 5.37
C ASP A 246 -25.04 8.33 4.94
N SER A 247 -24.08 8.54 5.86
CA SER A 247 -22.77 9.09 5.49
C SER A 247 -21.92 8.01 4.84
N VAL A 248 -21.50 8.21 3.58
CA VAL A 248 -20.76 7.22 2.79
C VAL A 248 -19.30 7.63 2.65
N VAL A 249 -18.38 6.70 2.92
CA VAL A 249 -16.94 6.87 2.72
C VAL A 249 -16.46 5.97 1.60
N VAL A 250 -15.79 6.56 0.61
CA VAL A 250 -15.19 5.85 -0.52
C VAL A 250 -13.70 6.14 -0.64
N CYS A 251 -12.94 5.11 -0.98
CA CYS A 251 -11.52 5.18 -1.34
C CYS A 251 -11.38 5.09 -2.87
N PRO A 252 -11.43 6.20 -3.63
CA PRO A 252 -11.48 6.17 -5.09
C PRO A 252 -10.21 5.63 -5.76
N GLU A 253 -9.10 5.47 -5.04
CA GLU A 253 -7.90 4.73 -5.52
C GLU A 253 -8.19 3.25 -5.80
N GLY A 254 -9.17 2.66 -5.09
CA GLY A 254 -9.55 1.25 -5.22
C GLY A 254 -8.50 0.24 -4.72
N THR A 255 -7.34 0.71 -4.26
CA THR A 255 -6.32 -0.07 -3.56
C THR A 255 -5.49 0.85 -2.68
N THR A 256 -4.88 0.29 -1.65
CA THR A 256 -4.02 1.04 -0.75
C THR A 256 -2.72 1.49 -1.42
N CYS A 257 -2.27 2.69 -1.12
CA CYS A 257 -0.92 3.18 -1.40
C CYS A 257 -0.32 3.66 -0.09
N ARG A 258 0.86 3.14 0.28
CA ARG A 258 1.53 3.47 1.55
C ARG A 258 2.66 4.49 1.40
N GLU A 259 3.06 4.77 0.17
CA GLU A 259 4.11 5.73 -0.18
C GLU A 259 3.50 7.13 -0.32
N PRO A 260 4.27 8.23 -0.31
CA PRO A 260 3.74 9.60 -0.38
C PRO A 260 3.22 9.96 -1.80
N TYR A 261 2.42 9.07 -2.39
CA TYR A 261 1.79 9.20 -3.68
C TYR A 261 0.30 8.87 -3.57
N LEU A 262 -0.51 9.51 -4.41
CA LEU A 262 -1.91 9.16 -4.60
C LEU A 262 -2.10 8.47 -5.95
N LEU A 263 -2.76 7.32 -5.95
CA LEU A 263 -3.16 6.66 -7.18
C LEU A 263 -4.31 7.41 -7.85
N ARG A 264 -4.56 7.11 -9.13
CA ARG A 264 -5.63 7.71 -9.90
C ARG A 264 -6.98 7.47 -9.22
N PHE A 265 -7.75 8.53 -9.05
CA PHE A 265 -9.10 8.43 -8.48
C PHE A 265 -10.12 8.01 -9.55
N SER A 266 -10.93 7.01 -9.23
CA SER A 266 -12.11 6.66 -10.03
C SER A 266 -13.19 7.77 -9.90
N PRO A 267 -13.82 8.20 -11.00
CA PRO A 267 -14.75 9.35 -10.98
C PRO A 267 -16.16 9.04 -10.47
N LEU A 268 -16.47 7.79 -10.11
CA LEU A 268 -17.85 7.38 -9.74
C LEU A 268 -18.44 8.22 -8.60
N PHE A 269 -17.63 8.56 -7.59
CA PHE A 269 -18.09 9.35 -6.46
C PHE A 269 -18.48 10.79 -6.85
N ALA A 270 -17.86 11.34 -7.90
CA ALA A 270 -18.16 12.70 -8.36
C ALA A 270 -19.55 12.80 -9.00
N GLU A 271 -20.04 11.71 -9.59
CA GLU A 271 -21.39 11.64 -10.20
C GLU A 271 -22.49 11.56 -9.14
N LEU A 272 -22.13 11.16 -7.91
CA LEU A 272 -23.08 10.90 -6.82
C LEU A 272 -23.17 12.05 -5.81
N GLY A 273 -22.24 13.02 -5.85
CA GLY A 273 -22.22 14.10 -4.86
C GLY A 273 -23.42 15.05 -4.97
N GLY A 274 -24.00 15.21 -6.17
CA GLY A 274 -25.17 16.07 -6.40
C GLY A 274 -25.00 17.47 -5.83
N ALA A 275 -26.08 18.03 -5.27
CA ALA A 275 -26.08 19.31 -4.54
C ALA A 275 -25.42 19.22 -3.15
N GLY A 276 -25.22 18.01 -2.62
CA GLY A 276 -24.54 17.78 -1.34
C GLY A 276 -23.01 17.85 -1.44
N GLY A 277 -22.48 17.85 -2.66
CA GLY A 277 -21.05 17.84 -2.94
C GLY A 277 -20.34 16.61 -2.37
N VAL A 278 -19.01 16.66 -2.43
CA VAL A 278 -18.12 15.65 -1.84
C VAL A 278 -17.21 16.33 -0.84
N VAL A 279 -17.00 15.73 0.32
CA VAL A 279 -16.00 16.19 1.30
C VAL A 279 -14.72 15.36 1.10
N PRO A 280 -13.62 15.94 0.58
CA PRO A 280 -12.35 15.24 0.52
C PRO A 280 -11.80 15.02 1.93
N VAL A 281 -11.20 13.87 2.18
CA VAL A 281 -10.56 13.54 3.45
C VAL A 281 -9.14 13.05 3.20
N ALA A 282 -8.17 13.82 3.67
CA ALA A 282 -6.76 13.47 3.63
C ALA A 282 -6.40 12.61 4.85
N LEU A 283 -5.81 11.44 4.57
CA LEU A 283 -5.43 10.43 5.56
C LEU A 283 -3.94 10.12 5.45
N ALA A 284 -3.25 10.18 6.59
CA ALA A 284 -1.89 9.66 6.73
C ALA A 284 -1.85 8.61 7.84
N ALA A 285 -1.11 7.53 7.60
CA ALA A 285 -0.96 6.43 8.55
C ALA A 285 0.53 6.22 8.83
N GLU A 286 0.92 6.38 10.08
CA GLU A 286 2.26 6.11 10.58
C GLU A 286 2.25 4.80 11.37
N ALA A 287 3.22 3.93 11.09
CA ALA A 287 3.39 2.65 11.78
C ALA A 287 4.87 2.43 12.13
N SER A 288 5.13 1.96 13.34
CA SER A 288 6.50 1.82 13.86
C SER A 288 7.19 0.51 13.47
N MET A 289 6.43 -0.57 13.26
CA MET A 289 6.97 -1.92 13.08
C MET A 289 6.37 -2.64 11.88
N PHE A 290 5.05 -2.59 11.71
CA PHE A 290 4.35 -3.31 10.66
C PHE A 290 3.47 -2.42 9.79
N TYR A 291 3.60 -2.54 8.47
CA TYR A 291 2.61 -2.00 7.55
C TYR A 291 1.29 -2.77 7.68
N GLY A 292 0.19 -2.03 7.73
CA GLY A 292 -1.17 -2.57 7.74
C GLY A 292 -1.71 -2.89 6.34
N THR A 293 -0.84 -3.24 5.39
CA THR A 293 -1.23 -3.56 4.02
C THR A 293 -0.30 -4.63 3.43
N THR A 294 -0.82 -5.47 2.55
CA THR A 294 -0.04 -6.39 1.71
C THR A 294 -0.67 -6.50 0.32
N ALA A 295 0.13 -6.64 -0.73
CA ALA A 295 -0.37 -6.92 -2.09
C ALA A 295 -0.53 -8.42 -2.31
N SER A 296 0.45 -9.20 -1.83
CA SER A 296 0.53 -10.66 -1.86
C SER A 296 0.19 -11.30 -0.50
N GLY A 297 -0.19 -12.57 -0.48
CA GLY A 297 -0.47 -13.33 0.75
C GLY A 297 -1.83 -13.04 1.40
N TRP A 298 -1.93 -13.30 2.71
CA TRP A 298 -3.20 -13.28 3.44
C TRP A 298 -3.61 -11.87 3.90
N LYS A 299 -4.29 -11.12 3.03
CA LYS A 299 -4.75 -9.74 3.30
C LYS A 299 -5.65 -9.58 4.52
N ALA A 300 -6.36 -10.62 4.94
CA ALA A 300 -7.19 -10.53 6.14
C ALA A 300 -6.37 -10.33 7.43
N ALA A 301 -5.06 -10.62 7.40
CA ALA A 301 -4.15 -10.35 8.49
C ALA A 301 -3.74 -8.87 8.58
N ASP A 302 -4.03 -8.04 7.57
CA ASP A 302 -3.54 -6.65 7.50
C ASP A 302 -4.00 -5.78 8.68
N PRO A 303 -5.28 -5.83 9.12
CA PRO A 303 -5.71 -5.10 10.32
C PRO A 303 -4.97 -5.57 11.57
N PHE A 304 -4.71 -6.87 11.72
CA PHE A 304 -4.00 -7.41 12.87
C PHE A 304 -2.56 -6.92 12.92
N TYR A 305 -1.83 -6.95 11.80
CA TYR A 305 -0.47 -6.40 11.76
C TYR A 305 -0.45 -4.90 12.05
N PHE A 306 -1.44 -4.15 11.57
CA PHE A 306 -1.58 -2.74 11.94
C PHE A 306 -1.75 -2.58 13.46
N LEU A 307 -2.70 -3.32 14.06
CA LEU A 307 -2.99 -3.31 15.49
C LEU A 307 -1.88 -3.91 16.37
N CYS A 308 -0.99 -4.73 15.82
CA CYS A 308 0.16 -5.29 16.52
C CYS A 308 1.29 -4.26 16.74
N ASN A 309 1.25 -3.10 16.09
CA ASN A 309 2.34 -2.13 16.20
C ASN A 309 2.49 -1.57 17.63
N PRO A 310 3.72 -1.44 18.15
CA PRO A 310 3.96 -0.73 19.41
C PRO A 310 3.41 0.70 19.38
N ARG A 311 3.61 1.41 18.26
CA ARG A 311 3.10 2.77 18.07
C ARG A 311 2.53 2.95 16.67
N VAL A 312 1.32 3.51 16.61
CA VAL A 312 0.71 4.00 15.37
C VAL A 312 0.10 5.37 15.59
N CYS A 313 0.06 6.16 14.51
CA CYS A 313 -0.63 7.44 14.50
C CYS A 313 -1.39 7.58 13.18
N TYR A 314 -2.70 7.79 13.26
CA TYR A 314 -3.51 8.22 12.12
C TYR A 314 -3.66 9.74 12.13
N THR A 315 -3.49 10.39 10.99
CA THR A 315 -3.85 11.79 10.81
C THR A 315 -5.04 11.86 9.89
N VAL A 316 -6.10 12.54 10.32
CA VAL A 316 -7.33 12.78 9.56
C VAL A 316 -7.46 14.27 9.33
N GLN A 317 -7.69 14.67 8.08
CA GLN A 317 -7.93 16.06 7.72
C GLN A 317 -9.11 16.16 6.75
N PHE A 318 -10.18 16.81 7.18
CA PHE A 318 -11.29 17.12 6.29
C PHE A 318 -10.98 18.40 5.51
N LEU A 319 -11.19 18.35 4.19
CA LEU A 319 -10.98 19.51 3.32
C LEU A 319 -12.31 20.16 2.97
N LYS A 320 -12.22 21.36 2.40
CA LYS A 320 -13.40 22.11 1.94
C LYS A 320 -14.19 21.25 0.94
N ARG A 321 -15.50 21.20 1.15
CA ARG A 321 -16.45 20.51 0.27
C ARG A 321 -16.27 20.96 -1.19
N VAL A 322 -16.21 20.00 -2.09
CA VAL A 322 -16.14 20.20 -3.54
C VAL A 322 -17.55 20.05 -4.10
N ASP A 323 -18.01 21.07 -4.82
CA ASP A 323 -19.29 21.06 -5.50
C ASP A 323 -19.26 20.09 -6.70
N THR A 324 -20.37 19.38 -6.89
CA THR A 324 -20.59 18.38 -7.93
C THR A 324 -21.93 18.56 -8.64
N ALA A 325 -22.65 19.65 -8.37
CA ALA A 325 -23.99 19.88 -8.92
C ALA A 325 -24.00 19.84 -10.46
N ASP A 326 -22.97 20.39 -11.10
CA ASP A 326 -22.85 20.43 -12.56
C ASP A 326 -22.53 19.06 -13.19
N VAL A 327 -22.06 18.09 -12.39
CA VAL A 327 -21.70 16.73 -12.85
C VAL A 327 -22.86 15.75 -12.71
N ALA A 328 -23.69 15.93 -11.69
CA ALA A 328 -24.78 15.02 -11.35
C ALA A 328 -26.06 15.21 -12.20
N GLY A 329 -26.10 16.21 -13.08
CA GLY A 329 -27.25 16.50 -13.95
C GLY A 329 -27.24 15.67 -15.23
N ASP A 330 -28.41 15.13 -15.61
CA ASP A 330 -28.63 14.39 -16.85
C ASP A 330 -28.26 15.23 -18.10
N GLY A 331 -27.07 15.00 -18.65
CA GLY A 331 -26.71 15.11 -20.07
C GLY A 331 -26.88 16.44 -20.82
N LYS A 332 -27.48 17.49 -20.25
CA LYS A 332 -27.64 18.78 -20.95
C LYS A 332 -26.38 19.61 -20.85
N LYS A 333 -25.56 19.54 -21.90
CA LYS A 333 -24.37 20.36 -22.16
C LYS A 333 -24.62 21.84 -21.87
N LYS A 334 -24.30 22.28 -20.65
CA LYS A 334 -23.94 23.68 -20.39
C LYS A 334 -22.47 23.86 -20.75
N LYS A 335 -22.16 24.93 -21.49
CA LYS A 335 -20.81 25.31 -21.90
C LYS A 335 -19.92 25.39 -20.64
N ALA A 336 -18.87 24.56 -20.60
CA ALA A 336 -17.85 24.43 -19.54
C ALA A 336 -18.28 23.77 -18.19
N ALA A 337 -19.25 22.85 -18.19
CA ALA A 337 -19.46 21.98 -17.01
C ALA A 337 -18.25 21.05 -16.79
N ALA A 338 -17.70 21.03 -15.57
CA ALA A 338 -16.61 20.13 -15.21
C ALA A 338 -17.05 18.66 -15.37
N SER A 339 -16.21 17.80 -15.94
CA SER A 339 -16.53 16.37 -16.02
C SER A 339 -16.36 15.67 -14.67
N SER A 340 -16.95 14.48 -14.50
CA SER A 340 -16.71 13.66 -13.29
C SER A 340 -15.24 13.31 -13.09
N VAL A 341 -14.48 13.23 -14.19
CA VAL A 341 -13.02 13.05 -14.19
C VAL A 341 -12.31 14.30 -13.69
N ASP A 342 -12.73 15.51 -14.10
CA ASP A 342 -12.13 16.77 -13.63
C ASP A 342 -12.33 16.97 -12.13
N VAL A 343 -13.52 16.64 -11.63
CA VAL A 343 -13.80 16.64 -10.19
C VAL A 343 -12.92 15.63 -9.47
N ALA A 344 -12.81 14.40 -9.98
CA ALA A 344 -11.96 13.38 -9.37
C ALA A 344 -10.49 13.80 -9.29
N ASN A 345 -9.96 14.37 -10.37
CA ASN A 345 -8.61 14.90 -10.44
C ASN A 345 -8.42 16.10 -9.50
N ARG A 346 -9.42 16.98 -9.37
CA ARG A 346 -9.40 18.09 -8.41
C ARG A 346 -9.35 17.59 -6.97
N VAL A 347 -10.19 16.62 -6.62
CA VAL A 347 -10.22 16.01 -5.28
C VAL A 347 -8.89 15.31 -4.96
N GLN A 348 -8.31 14.59 -5.94
CA GLN A 348 -6.99 13.97 -5.81
C GLN A 348 -5.92 15.03 -5.50
N ARG A 349 -5.86 16.13 -6.27
CA ARG A 349 -4.91 17.23 -6.04
C ARG A 349 -5.08 17.88 -4.67
N LEU A 350 -6.32 18.17 -4.25
CA LEU A 350 -6.58 18.76 -2.93
C LEU A 350 -6.06 17.88 -1.78
N ILE A 351 -6.23 16.56 -1.88
CA ILE A 351 -5.71 15.63 -0.88
C ILE A 351 -4.17 15.55 -0.95
N ALA A 352 -3.60 15.54 -2.16
CA ALA A 352 -2.16 15.51 -2.36
C ALA A 352 -1.49 16.75 -1.75
N ASP A 353 -2.02 17.95 -2.04
CA ASP A 353 -1.53 19.23 -1.51
C ASP A 353 -1.61 19.26 0.02
N ALA A 354 -2.71 18.77 0.61
CA ALA A 354 -2.88 18.73 2.06
C ALA A 354 -1.88 17.79 2.77
N LEU A 355 -1.45 16.72 2.10
CA LEU A 355 -0.52 15.74 2.63
C LEU A 355 0.95 16.00 2.23
N GLY A 356 1.20 16.89 1.26
CA GLY A 356 2.50 17.02 0.62
C GLY A 356 2.89 15.78 -0.20
N TYR A 357 1.89 15.12 -0.82
CA TYR A 357 2.07 13.92 -1.64
C TYR A 357 2.03 14.26 -3.12
N GLU A 358 2.47 13.32 -3.96
CA GLU A 358 2.43 13.47 -5.40
C GLU A 358 1.26 12.70 -6.03
N CYS A 359 0.54 13.36 -6.95
CA CYS A 359 -0.49 12.68 -7.75
C CYS A 359 0.15 11.82 -8.83
N THR A 360 -0.37 10.60 -8.98
CA THR A 360 0.00 9.71 -10.10
C THR A 360 -1.24 9.37 -10.92
N MET A 361 -1.01 8.91 -12.15
CA MET A 361 -2.05 8.29 -12.99
C MET A 361 -2.05 6.76 -12.89
N LEU A 362 -1.20 6.20 -12.00
CA LEU A 362 -1.11 4.78 -11.76
C LEU A 362 -2.41 4.28 -11.12
N THR A 363 -2.81 3.09 -11.52
CA THR A 363 -4.06 2.46 -11.13
C THR A 363 -3.83 1.25 -10.26
N ARG A 364 -4.91 0.71 -9.71
CA ARG A 364 -4.92 -0.61 -9.08
C ARG A 364 -4.29 -1.70 -9.96
N LYS A 365 -4.58 -1.68 -11.27
CA LYS A 365 -4.05 -2.69 -12.21
C LYS A 365 -2.53 -2.60 -12.28
N ASP A 366 -2.00 -1.39 -12.40
CA ASP A 366 -0.55 -1.15 -12.47
C ASP A 366 0.15 -1.63 -11.19
N LYS A 367 -0.44 -1.36 -10.02
CA LYS A 367 0.07 -1.87 -8.74
C LYS A 367 0.17 -3.38 -8.72
N TYR A 368 -0.91 -4.10 -9.04
CA TYR A 368 -0.91 -5.56 -8.95
C TYR A 368 -0.02 -6.20 -10.01
N LEU A 369 0.06 -5.59 -11.20
CA LEU A 369 0.93 -6.07 -12.28
C LEU A 369 2.39 -5.98 -11.85
N MET A 370 2.79 -4.85 -11.25
CA MET A 370 4.15 -4.66 -10.75
C MET A 370 4.48 -5.56 -9.55
N LEU A 371 3.56 -5.71 -8.58
CA LEU A 371 3.88 -6.41 -7.32
C LEU A 371 3.69 -7.92 -7.36
N VAL A 372 2.75 -8.44 -8.16
CA VAL A 372 2.34 -9.86 -8.14
C VAL A 372 2.19 -10.45 -9.55
N GLY A 373 2.47 -9.69 -10.60
CA GLY A 373 2.39 -10.17 -11.98
C GLY A 373 0.97 -10.50 -12.48
N ASN A 374 -0.08 -10.01 -11.80
CA ASN A 374 -1.48 -10.18 -12.23
C ASN A 374 -2.25 -8.86 -12.12
N ASP A 375 -3.47 -8.79 -12.67
CA ASP A 375 -4.28 -7.56 -12.66
C ASP A 375 -5.12 -7.36 -11.38
N GLY A 376 -4.94 -8.22 -10.37
CA GLY A 376 -5.73 -8.24 -9.16
C GLY A 376 -7.19 -8.68 -9.35
N ALA A 377 -7.55 -9.29 -10.48
CA ALA A 377 -8.81 -10.00 -10.61
C ALA A 377 -8.80 -11.26 -9.73
N VAL A 378 -9.84 -11.46 -8.93
CA VAL A 378 -10.05 -12.76 -8.27
C VAL A 378 -10.64 -13.65 -9.34
N ALA A 379 -9.90 -14.66 -9.80
CA ALA A 379 -10.47 -15.67 -10.70
C ALA A 379 -11.74 -16.22 -10.06
N ALA A 380 -12.84 -16.24 -10.81
CA ALA A 380 -14.05 -16.94 -10.36
C ALA A 380 -13.65 -18.38 -10.00
N PRO A 381 -14.14 -18.95 -8.89
CA PRO A 381 -13.83 -20.34 -8.55
C PRO A 381 -14.19 -21.20 -9.77
N ARG A 382 -13.21 -21.99 -10.25
CA ARG A 382 -13.45 -22.96 -11.32
C ARG A 382 -14.64 -23.82 -10.89
N CYS A 383 -15.75 -23.70 -11.62
CA CYS A 383 -16.86 -24.62 -11.50
C CYS A 383 -16.27 -26.01 -11.77
N ARG A 384 -16.21 -26.87 -10.74
CA ARG A 384 -15.91 -28.30 -10.95
C ARG A 384 -17.04 -28.81 -11.84
N GLN A 385 -16.80 -28.92 -13.14
CA GLN A 385 -17.62 -29.74 -14.01
C GLN A 385 -17.58 -31.14 -13.41
N ARG A 386 -18.70 -31.58 -12.83
CA ARG A 386 -18.92 -33.00 -12.57
C ARG A 386 -18.81 -33.68 -13.92
N GLN A 387 -17.73 -34.44 -14.11
CA GLN A 387 -17.72 -35.48 -15.14
C GLN A 387 -18.87 -36.42 -14.79
N VAL A 388 -19.93 -36.34 -15.59
CA VAL A 388 -20.92 -37.41 -15.66
C VAL A 388 -20.23 -38.51 -16.44
N THR A 389 -19.76 -39.53 -15.73
CA THR A 389 -19.40 -40.82 -16.31
C THR A 389 -20.69 -41.44 -16.84
N ASN A 390 -20.76 -41.64 -18.15
CA ASN A 390 -21.68 -42.61 -18.75
C ASN A 390 -21.08 -44.01 -18.65
#